data_AF-A0A4V3BF49-F1
#
_entry.id   AF-A0A4V3BF49-F1
#
_cell.length_a   1.000
_cell.length_b   1.000
_cell.length_c   1.000
_cell.angle_alpha   90.00
_cell.angle_beta   90.00
_cell.angle_gamma   90.00
#
_symmetry.space_group_name_H-M   'P 1'
#
loop_
_entity.id
_entity.type
_entity.pdbx_description
1 polymer ?
#
loop_
_entity_poly.entity_id
_entity_poly.type
_entity_poly.pdbx_seq_one_letter_code
_entity_poly.pdbx_strand_id
1 'polypeptide(L)'
;MKKIFLFIPIISLMFASFFSLPVQAATTDQIVTQLQNYLTVQKDGTVQFDIERAKKDKKSSDFIMAGVSAEEYTLAQDIQFNPDSEYTANEYHGNFCGPGTQNMNAKPVDILDAQCKKHDLCYSKTYNSCQCDRGLIADVKNIMGKLSGTKKVKAQGILAAMYAKLNAPLGCKNYAS
;
A
#
# COMPACT_ATOMS: atom_id res chain seq x y z
N MET A 1 -77.95 27.40 -14.38
CA MET A 1 -76.89 26.61 -15.04
C MET A 1 -75.63 26.69 -14.16
N LYS A 2 -75.36 25.66 -13.34
CA LYS A 2 -74.18 25.60 -12.44
C LYS A 2 -73.02 24.95 -13.21
N LYS A 3 -71.96 25.69 -13.49
CA LYS A 3 -70.72 25.15 -14.06
C LYS A 3 -69.84 24.66 -12.91
N ILE A 4 -69.68 23.34 -12.79
CA ILE A 4 -68.77 22.68 -11.85
C ILE A 4 -67.38 22.72 -12.50
N PHE A 5 -66.46 23.49 -11.92
CA PHE A 5 -65.05 23.43 -12.26
C PHE A 5 -64.39 22.28 -11.49
N LEU A 6 -64.07 21.20 -12.21
CA LEU A 6 -63.24 20.10 -11.75
C LEU A 6 -61.77 20.58 -11.67
N PHE A 7 -61.28 20.79 -10.45
CA PHE A 7 -59.85 20.99 -10.19
C PHE A 7 -59.18 19.62 -10.07
N ILE A 8 -58.36 19.25 -11.05
CA ILE A 8 -57.48 18.08 -10.99
C ILE A 8 -56.15 18.55 -10.39
N PRO A 9 -55.72 18.08 -9.20
CA PRO A 9 -54.41 18.41 -8.68
C PRO A 9 -53.37 17.61 -9.46
N ILE A 10 -52.56 18.31 -10.24
CA ILE A 10 -51.35 17.74 -10.85
C ILE A 10 -50.34 17.52 -9.72
N ILE A 11 -50.34 16.31 -9.16
CA ILE A 11 -49.27 15.86 -8.25
C ILE A 11 -48.00 15.76 -9.12
N SER A 12 -47.21 16.83 -9.10
CA SER A 12 -45.87 16.85 -9.68
C SER A 12 -44.98 15.92 -8.85
N LEU A 13 -44.91 14.65 -9.26
CA LEU A 13 -43.91 13.71 -8.78
C LEU A 13 -42.53 14.27 -9.15
N MET A 14 -41.90 15.00 -8.22
CA MET A 14 -40.47 15.29 -8.31
C MET A 14 -39.74 13.97 -8.06
N PHE A 15 -39.49 13.22 -9.13
CA PHE A 15 -38.52 12.14 -9.14
C PHE A 15 -37.16 12.79 -8.90
N ALA A 16 -36.73 12.87 -7.64
CA ALA A 16 -35.36 13.23 -7.30
C ALA A 16 -34.48 12.11 -7.88
N SER A 17 -33.93 12.34 -9.07
CA SER A 17 -32.95 11.47 -9.68
C SER A 17 -31.73 11.48 -8.77
N PHE A 18 -31.61 10.48 -7.90
CA PHE A 18 -30.38 10.18 -7.19
C PHE A 18 -29.35 9.76 -8.23
N PHE A 19 -28.69 10.73 -8.85
CA PHE A 19 -27.48 10.50 -9.60
C PHE A 19 -26.43 10.06 -8.58
N SER A 20 -26.25 8.75 -8.45
CA SER A 20 -25.12 8.15 -7.75
C SER A 20 -23.86 8.62 -8.47
N LEU A 21 -23.17 9.62 -7.91
CA LEU A 21 -21.83 9.96 -8.36
C LEU A 21 -20.99 8.69 -8.26
N PRO A 22 -20.27 8.29 -9.34
CA PRO A 22 -19.36 7.15 -9.23
C PRO A 22 -18.33 7.52 -8.17
N VAL A 23 -18.30 6.75 -7.07
CA VAL A 23 -17.19 6.80 -6.12
C VAL A 23 -15.96 6.33 -6.90
N GLN A 24 -15.19 7.27 -7.43
CA GLN A 24 -13.94 6.97 -8.10
C GLN A 24 -13.01 6.33 -7.05
N ALA A 25 -12.65 5.06 -7.24
CA ALA A 25 -11.68 4.40 -6.38
C ALA A 25 -10.37 5.21 -6.36
N ALA A 26 -9.81 5.42 -5.17
CA ALA A 26 -8.58 6.17 -5.01
C ALA A 26 -7.44 5.50 -5.80
N THR A 27 -6.62 6.32 -6.46
CA THR A 27 -5.42 5.86 -7.16
C THR A 27 -4.39 5.31 -6.18
N THR A 28 -3.42 4.55 -6.69
CA THR A 28 -2.31 4.02 -5.87
C THR A 28 -1.53 5.15 -5.20
N ASP A 29 -1.18 6.20 -5.93
CA ASP A 29 -0.46 7.33 -5.36
C ASP A 29 -1.28 8.05 -4.28
N GLN A 30 -2.59 8.19 -4.46
CA GLN A 30 -3.47 8.76 -3.43
C GLN A 30 -3.51 7.90 -2.17
N ILE A 31 -3.63 6.58 -2.30
CA ILE A 31 -3.62 5.64 -1.17
C ILE A 31 -2.28 5.72 -0.43
N VAL A 32 -1.16 5.56 -1.15
CA VAL A 32 0.19 5.57 -0.58
C VAL A 32 0.51 6.90 0.10
N THR A 33 0.13 8.03 -0.51
CA THR A 33 0.33 9.37 0.07
C THR A 33 -0.50 9.54 1.34
N GLN A 34 -1.77 9.16 1.33
CA GLN A 34 -2.63 9.28 2.49
C GLN A 34 -2.18 8.37 3.64
N LEU A 35 -1.67 7.16 3.33
CA LEU A 35 -1.16 6.20 4.31
C LEU A 35 -0.06 6.81 5.18
N GLN A 36 0.79 7.69 4.64
CA GLN A 36 1.88 8.30 5.41
C GLN A 36 1.39 9.03 6.69
N ASN A 37 0.14 9.52 6.71
CA ASN A 37 -0.44 10.18 7.90
C ASN A 37 -0.89 9.20 9.01
N TYR A 38 -0.83 7.90 8.75
CA TYR A 38 -1.22 6.80 9.64
C TYR A 38 -0.05 5.87 9.95
N LEU A 39 1.13 6.13 9.39
CA LEU A 39 2.33 5.32 9.60
C LEU A 39 3.28 6.04 10.54
N THR A 40 3.80 5.30 11.52
CA THR A 40 4.87 5.76 12.41
C THR A 40 6.10 4.89 12.19
N VAL A 41 7.25 5.49 11.90
CA VAL A 41 8.52 4.76 11.81
C VAL A 41 9.12 4.66 13.20
N GLN A 42 9.32 3.43 13.66
CA GLN A 42 9.89 3.12 14.97
C GLN A 42 11.42 3.25 14.96
N LYS A 43 12.03 3.17 16.15
CA LYS A 43 13.48 3.33 16.31
C LYS A 43 14.29 2.23 15.62
N ASP A 44 13.75 1.02 15.55
CA ASP A 44 14.32 -0.14 14.85
C ASP A 44 14.13 -0.07 13.31
N GLY A 45 13.41 0.94 12.81
CA GLY A 45 13.13 1.11 11.38
C GLY A 45 11.89 0.36 10.89
N THR A 46 11.19 -0.36 11.77
CA THR A 46 9.87 -0.93 11.46
C THR A 46 8.82 0.19 11.34
N VAL A 47 7.74 -0.11 10.62
CA VAL A 47 6.61 0.78 10.43
C VAL A 47 5.42 0.26 11.20
N GLN A 48 4.79 1.11 12.01
CA GLN A 48 3.54 0.81 12.71
C GLN A 48 2.37 1.53 12.03
N PHE A 49 1.28 0.83 11.75
CA PHE A 49 0.06 1.41 11.17
C PHE A 49 -1.02 1.66 12.23
N ASP A 50 -1.53 2.89 12.29
CA ASP A 50 -2.63 3.28 13.18
C ASP A 50 -3.99 2.82 12.61
N ILE A 51 -4.25 1.53 12.76
CA ILE A 51 -5.46 0.86 12.28
C ILE A 51 -6.74 1.42 12.93
N GLU A 52 -6.67 1.78 14.21
CA GLU A 52 -7.85 2.28 14.96
C GLU A 52 -8.24 3.67 14.49
N ARG A 53 -7.26 4.56 14.23
CA ARG A 53 -7.54 5.85 13.59
C ARG A 53 -8.05 5.68 12.16
N ALA A 54 -7.48 4.76 11.37
CA ALA A 54 -7.96 4.52 10.00
C ALA A 54 -9.42 4.03 9.97
N LYS A 55 -9.80 3.15 10.91
CA LYS A 55 -11.20 2.72 11.10
C LYS A 55 -12.09 3.89 11.54
N LYS A 56 -11.65 4.68 12.51
CA LYS A 56 -12.38 5.87 12.99
C LYS A 56 -12.63 6.89 11.88
N ASP A 57 -11.64 7.09 11.01
CA ASP A 57 -11.70 7.97 9.85
C ASP A 57 -12.46 7.35 8.66
N LYS A 58 -13.07 6.17 8.84
CA LYS A 58 -13.89 5.44 7.84
C LYS A 58 -13.15 5.21 6.53
N LYS A 59 -11.85 4.88 6.60
CA LYS A 59 -11.06 4.50 5.44
C LYS A 59 -11.57 3.18 4.84
N SER A 60 -11.38 3.01 3.54
CA SER A 60 -11.83 1.81 2.83
C SER A 60 -11.07 0.57 3.30
N SER A 61 -11.65 -0.62 3.07
CA SER A 61 -10.98 -1.89 3.36
C SER A 61 -9.62 -1.98 2.66
N ASP A 62 -9.54 -1.63 1.38
CA ASP A 62 -8.28 -1.63 0.62
C ASP A 62 -7.21 -0.70 1.23
N PHE A 63 -7.63 0.47 1.75
CA PHE A 63 -6.71 1.38 2.42
C PHE A 63 -6.18 0.77 3.73
N ILE A 64 -7.06 0.18 4.54
CA ILE A 64 -6.70 -0.48 5.80
C ILE A 64 -5.77 -1.66 5.52
N MET A 65 -6.09 -2.51 4.55
CA MET A 65 -5.26 -3.65 4.19
C MET A 65 -3.89 -3.22 3.65
N ALA A 66 -3.82 -2.13 2.88
CA ALA A 66 -2.54 -1.60 2.42
C ALA A 66 -1.69 -1.04 3.58
N GLY A 67 -2.33 -0.43 4.59
CA GLY A 67 -1.66 0.02 5.82
C GLY A 67 -1.13 -1.14 6.66
N VAL A 68 -1.95 -2.16 6.91
CA VAL A 68 -1.52 -3.41 7.57
C VAL A 68 -0.37 -4.06 6.81
N SER A 69 -0.49 -4.14 5.48
CA SER A 69 0.56 -4.71 4.65
C SER A 69 1.88 -3.91 4.68
N ALA A 70 1.82 -2.60 4.93
CA ALA A 70 3.03 -1.79 5.10
C ALA A 70 3.77 -2.15 6.41
N GLU A 71 3.03 -2.34 7.49
CA GLU A 71 3.58 -2.80 8.78
C GLU A 71 4.17 -4.21 8.65
N GLU A 72 3.38 -5.17 8.17
CA GLU A 72 3.80 -6.56 7.93
C GLU A 72 5.06 -6.65 7.06
N TYR A 73 5.16 -5.83 6.01
CA TYR A 73 6.32 -5.83 5.12
C TYR A 73 7.61 -5.40 5.82
N THR A 74 7.53 -4.46 6.77
CA THR A 74 8.71 -4.03 7.53
C THR A 74 9.07 -4.99 8.65
N LEU A 75 8.07 -5.60 9.31
CA LEU A 75 8.28 -6.68 10.27
C LEU A 75 8.97 -7.87 9.59
N ALA A 76 8.51 -8.23 8.39
CA ALA A 76 9.15 -9.26 7.58
C ALA A 76 10.58 -8.90 7.16
N GLN A 77 10.99 -7.63 7.14
CA GLN A 77 12.39 -7.25 6.83
C GLN A 77 13.31 -7.25 8.06
N ASP A 78 12.76 -7.17 9.28
CA ASP A 78 13.52 -7.01 10.53
C ASP A 78 14.34 -8.25 10.94
N ILE A 79 14.17 -9.36 10.22
CA ILE A 79 14.82 -10.66 10.50
C ILE A 79 16.34 -10.60 10.33
N GLN A 80 16.89 -9.61 9.61
CA GLN A 80 18.34 -9.42 9.58
C GLN A 80 18.94 -9.01 10.93
N PHE A 81 18.14 -8.47 11.86
CA PHE A 81 18.61 -7.95 13.15
C PHE A 81 17.91 -8.59 14.36
N ASN A 82 16.78 -9.27 14.15
CA ASN A 82 16.04 -9.96 15.19
C ASN A 82 15.95 -11.48 14.93
N PRO A 83 16.83 -12.30 15.53
CA PRO A 83 16.82 -13.76 15.37
C PRO A 83 15.58 -14.44 16.00
N ASP A 84 14.80 -13.72 16.81
CA ASP A 84 13.53 -14.18 17.38
C ASP A 84 12.31 -13.78 16.53
N SER A 85 12.52 -13.15 15.36
CA SER A 85 11.43 -12.82 14.45
C SER A 85 10.85 -14.10 13.83
N GLU A 86 9.57 -14.35 14.09
CA GLU A 86 8.81 -15.48 13.55
C GLU A 86 8.48 -15.34 12.05
N TYR A 87 8.72 -14.16 11.45
CA TYR A 87 8.35 -13.92 10.06
C TYR A 87 9.22 -14.69 9.04
N THR A 88 8.69 -15.02 7.86
CA THR A 88 9.45 -15.51 6.68
C THR A 88 9.01 -14.80 5.39
N ALA A 89 9.81 -14.88 4.32
CA ALA A 89 9.45 -14.27 3.01
C ALA A 89 8.11 -14.81 2.46
N ASN A 90 7.88 -16.10 2.65
CA ASN A 90 6.64 -16.76 2.24
C ASN A 90 5.42 -16.22 2.99
N GLU A 91 5.59 -15.79 4.23
CA GLU A 91 4.51 -15.25 5.05
C GLU A 91 4.10 -13.86 4.59
N TYR A 92 5.05 -13.04 4.11
CA TYR A 92 4.69 -11.79 3.46
C TYR A 92 4.24 -12.01 2.01
N HIS A 93 5.13 -12.34 1.07
CA HIS A 93 4.73 -12.61 -0.32
C HIS A 93 5.82 -13.32 -1.15
N GLY A 94 5.53 -14.55 -1.55
CA GLY A 94 6.39 -15.27 -2.48
C GLY A 94 7.75 -15.60 -1.89
N ASN A 95 8.76 -15.68 -2.74
CA ASN A 95 10.10 -16.12 -2.34
C ASN A 95 11.02 -14.97 -1.92
N PHE A 96 10.69 -13.72 -2.27
CA PHE A 96 11.60 -12.58 -2.18
C PHE A 96 11.03 -11.37 -1.46
N CYS A 97 9.71 -11.14 -1.44
CA CYS A 97 9.18 -10.02 -0.66
C CYS A 97 9.15 -10.40 0.83
N GLY A 98 10.12 -9.91 1.61
CA GLY A 98 10.25 -10.19 3.06
C GLY A 98 11.69 -10.00 3.53
N PRO A 99 12.27 -10.89 4.36
CA PRO A 99 13.58 -10.72 5.01
C PRO A 99 14.81 -10.75 4.11
N GLY A 100 14.59 -10.74 2.80
CA GLY A 100 15.54 -11.22 1.81
C GLY A 100 15.66 -12.75 1.87
N THR A 101 15.90 -13.36 0.71
CA THR A 101 16.13 -14.81 0.66
C THR A 101 17.62 -15.17 0.63
N GLN A 102 18.00 -16.25 1.29
CA GLN A 102 19.33 -16.84 1.11
C GLN A 102 19.43 -17.61 -0.21
N ASN A 103 18.29 -17.99 -0.81
CA ASN A 103 18.23 -18.77 -2.03
C ASN A 103 17.93 -17.89 -3.26
N MET A 104 18.96 -17.21 -3.77
CA MET A 104 18.86 -16.42 -5.01
C MET A 104 18.53 -17.24 -6.27
N ASN A 105 18.64 -18.58 -6.20
CA ASN A 105 18.27 -19.48 -7.30
C ASN A 105 16.76 -19.76 -7.38
N ALA A 106 15.99 -19.42 -6.34
CA ALA A 106 14.53 -19.55 -6.38
C ALA A 106 13.92 -18.71 -7.52
N LYS A 107 12.81 -19.18 -8.08
CA LYS A 107 12.05 -18.44 -9.10
C LYS A 107 11.03 -17.53 -8.42
N PRO A 108 10.89 -16.26 -8.82
CA PRO A 108 9.79 -15.44 -8.34
C PRO A 108 8.44 -16.08 -8.65
N VAL A 109 7.49 -16.03 -7.72
CA VAL A 109 6.17 -16.64 -7.90
C VAL A 109 5.23 -15.77 -8.75
N ASP A 110 5.48 -14.46 -8.81
CA ASP A 110 4.78 -13.51 -9.68
C ASP A 110 5.60 -12.25 -10.01
N ILE A 111 4.97 -11.30 -10.70
CA ILE A 111 5.63 -10.06 -11.15
C ILE A 111 6.00 -9.10 -10.01
N LEU A 112 5.31 -9.18 -8.86
CA LEU A 112 5.62 -8.37 -7.67
C LEU A 112 6.83 -8.97 -6.95
N ASP A 113 6.80 -10.29 -6.73
CA ASP A 113 7.91 -11.06 -6.16
C ASP A 113 9.20 -10.90 -6.99
N ALA A 114 9.08 -10.75 -8.32
CA ALA A 114 10.21 -10.48 -9.19
C ALA A 114 10.88 -9.12 -8.93
N GLN A 115 10.11 -8.10 -8.51
CA GLN A 115 10.70 -6.79 -8.14
C GLN A 115 11.40 -6.88 -6.78
N CYS A 116 10.84 -7.64 -5.83
CA CYS A 116 11.51 -7.93 -4.56
C CYS A 116 12.82 -8.71 -4.77
N LYS A 117 12.86 -9.69 -5.70
CA LYS A 117 14.12 -10.36 -6.08
C LYS A 117 15.18 -9.39 -6.58
N LYS A 118 14.78 -8.42 -7.40
CA LYS A 118 15.70 -7.40 -7.93
C LYS A 118 16.22 -6.50 -6.81
N HIS A 119 15.40 -6.19 -5.81
CA HIS A 119 15.78 -5.44 -4.61
C HIS A 119 16.76 -6.22 -3.74
N ASP A 120 16.49 -7.50 -3.44
CA ASP A 120 17.42 -8.38 -2.71
C ASP A 120 18.80 -8.47 -3.41
N LEU A 121 18.80 -8.65 -4.74
CA LEU A 121 20.02 -8.68 -5.55
C LEU A 121 20.76 -7.34 -5.59
N CYS A 122 20.07 -6.23 -5.37
CA CYS A 122 20.70 -4.92 -5.24
C CYS A 122 21.43 -4.85 -3.90
N TYR A 123 20.75 -5.18 -2.80
CA TYR A 123 21.33 -5.22 -1.45
C TYR A 123 22.54 -6.16 -1.37
N SER A 124 22.55 -7.27 -2.12
CA SER A 124 23.69 -8.20 -2.15
C SER A 124 24.94 -7.63 -2.84
N LYS A 125 24.83 -6.52 -3.58
CA LYS A 125 25.90 -5.97 -4.44
C LYS A 125 26.42 -4.62 -3.98
N THR A 126 25.74 -3.92 -3.09
CA THR A 126 26.11 -2.58 -2.65
C THR A 126 25.84 -2.37 -1.17
N TYR A 127 26.64 -1.51 -0.55
CA TYR A 127 26.38 -1.00 0.80
C TYR A 127 25.39 0.19 0.79
N ASN A 128 24.99 0.68 -0.38
CA ASN A 128 24.04 1.80 -0.51
C ASN A 128 22.57 1.31 -0.53
N SER A 129 22.03 1.08 0.68
CA SER A 129 20.64 0.68 0.92
C SER A 129 19.60 1.60 0.28
N CYS A 130 19.88 2.91 0.26
CA CYS A 130 18.96 3.93 -0.24
C CYS A 130 18.71 3.85 -1.75
N GLN A 131 19.73 3.54 -2.54
CA GLN A 131 19.58 3.39 -3.99
C GLN A 131 18.70 2.18 -4.31
N CYS A 132 18.89 1.08 -3.59
CA CYS A 132 18.10 -0.14 -3.77
C CYS A 132 16.62 0.09 -3.41
N ASP A 133 16.34 0.75 -2.28
CA ASP A 133 14.97 1.07 -1.86
C ASP A 133 14.24 1.96 -2.87
N ARG A 134 14.93 2.99 -3.41
CA ARG A 134 14.36 3.82 -4.48
C ARG A 134 14.11 3.04 -5.77
N GLY A 135 15.01 2.13 -6.10
CA GLY A 135 14.85 1.21 -7.22
C GLY A 135 13.58 0.37 -7.07
N LEU A 136 13.37 -0.23 -5.89
CA LEU A 136 12.17 -1.00 -5.59
C LEU A 136 10.90 -0.15 -5.73
N ILE A 137 10.89 1.08 -5.20
CA ILE A 137 9.75 2.00 -5.36
C ILE A 137 9.42 2.22 -6.83
N ALA A 138 10.43 2.52 -7.66
CA ALA A 138 10.25 2.78 -9.08
C ALA A 138 9.72 1.54 -9.82
N ASP A 139 10.31 0.38 -9.55
CA ASP A 139 9.95 -0.90 -10.16
C ASP A 139 8.51 -1.32 -9.81
N VAL A 140 8.12 -1.21 -8.53
CA VAL A 140 6.76 -1.52 -8.08
C VAL A 140 5.74 -0.57 -8.70
N LYS A 141 6.03 0.74 -8.75
CA LYS A 141 5.18 1.74 -9.43
C LYS A 141 4.90 1.37 -10.89
N ASN A 142 5.93 0.93 -11.61
CA ASN A 142 5.83 0.57 -13.03
C ASN A 142 4.93 -0.65 -13.30
N ILE A 143 4.75 -1.53 -12.31
CA ILE A 143 3.89 -2.72 -12.46
C ILE A 143 2.48 -2.55 -11.89
N MET A 144 2.18 -1.46 -11.18
CA MET A 144 0.89 -1.27 -10.49
C MET A 144 -0.35 -1.45 -11.37
N GLY A 145 -0.28 -1.04 -12.64
CA GLY A 145 -1.36 -1.22 -13.62
C GLY A 145 -1.64 -2.67 -13.99
N LYS A 146 -0.70 -3.59 -13.71
CA LYS A 146 -0.79 -5.04 -13.99
C LYS A 146 -1.23 -5.84 -12.76
N LEU A 147 -1.37 -5.19 -11.60
CA LEU A 147 -1.71 -5.83 -10.33
C LEU A 147 -3.21 -5.67 -10.02
N SER A 148 -3.77 -6.67 -9.36
CA SER A 148 -5.15 -6.69 -8.86
C SER A 148 -5.23 -7.48 -7.55
N GLY A 149 -6.34 -7.28 -6.83
CA GLY A 149 -6.61 -7.94 -5.55
C GLY A 149 -5.49 -7.78 -4.53
N THR A 150 -5.21 -8.84 -3.78
CA THR A 150 -4.20 -8.86 -2.71
C THR A 150 -2.81 -8.46 -3.19
N LYS A 151 -2.41 -8.79 -4.43
CA LYS A 151 -1.11 -8.40 -4.97
C LYS A 151 -0.97 -6.88 -5.08
N LYS A 152 -2.05 -6.20 -5.49
CA LYS A 152 -2.06 -4.73 -5.58
C LYS A 152 -2.00 -4.09 -4.19
N VAL A 153 -2.71 -4.67 -3.23
CA VAL A 153 -2.69 -4.24 -1.82
C VAL A 153 -1.30 -4.39 -1.21
N LYS A 154 -0.64 -5.53 -1.40
CA LYS A 154 0.74 -5.73 -0.94
C LYS A 154 1.73 -4.78 -1.61
N ALA A 155 1.60 -4.55 -2.91
CA ALA A 155 2.41 -3.54 -3.59
C ALA A 155 2.20 -2.11 -3.04
N GLN A 156 0.96 -1.75 -2.68
CA GLN A 156 0.68 -0.49 -1.99
C GLN A 156 1.34 -0.43 -0.61
N GLY A 157 1.29 -1.53 0.15
CA GLY A 157 1.96 -1.67 1.44
C GLY A 157 3.48 -1.49 1.33
N ILE A 158 4.12 -2.20 0.39
CA ILE A 158 5.55 -2.05 0.07
C ILE A 158 5.89 -0.59 -0.22
N LEU A 159 5.13 0.05 -1.12
CA LEU A 159 5.36 1.46 -1.46
C LEU A 159 5.24 2.36 -0.23
N ALA A 160 4.18 2.20 0.56
CA ALA A 160 3.93 3.04 1.74
C ALA A 160 5.03 2.88 2.80
N ALA A 161 5.45 1.65 3.08
CA ALA A 161 6.56 1.35 3.98
C ALA A 161 7.88 1.94 3.48
N MET A 162 8.21 1.75 2.19
CA MET A 162 9.43 2.28 1.60
C MET A 162 9.48 3.81 1.64
N TYR A 163 8.37 4.50 1.30
CA TYR A 163 8.30 5.95 1.46
C TYR A 163 8.47 6.39 2.92
N ALA A 164 7.86 5.68 3.88
CA ALA A 164 7.99 6.00 5.29
C ALA A 164 9.44 5.88 5.75
N LYS A 165 10.12 4.78 5.41
CA LYS A 165 11.54 4.54 5.72
C LYS A 165 12.45 5.60 5.10
N LEU A 166 12.27 5.93 3.82
CA LEU A 166 13.10 6.95 3.15
C LEU A 166 12.94 8.35 3.77
N ASN A 167 11.73 8.68 4.24
CA ASN A 167 11.38 9.99 4.81
C ASN A 167 11.58 10.06 6.34
N ALA A 168 12.05 9.00 7.00
CA ALA A 168 12.36 9.01 8.42
C ALA A 168 13.62 9.85 8.73
N PRO A 169 13.79 10.41 9.95
CA PRO A 169 14.99 11.16 10.34
C PRO A 169 16.32 10.38 10.20
N LEU A 170 16.29 9.07 10.40
CA LEU A 170 17.43 8.16 10.18
C LEU A 170 17.42 7.54 8.77
N GLY A 171 16.47 7.92 7.92
CA GLY A 171 16.30 7.44 6.56
C GLY A 171 17.24 8.12 5.55
N CYS A 172 17.01 7.87 4.28
CA CYS A 172 17.84 8.28 3.16
C CYS A 172 17.82 9.79 2.81
N LYS A 173 17.48 10.65 3.77
CA LYS A 173 17.31 12.10 3.59
C LYS A 173 18.52 12.82 3.01
N ASN A 174 19.72 12.26 3.17
CA ASN A 174 20.98 12.85 2.70
C ASN A 174 21.59 12.17 1.46
N TYR A 175 20.95 11.12 0.91
CA TYR A 175 21.46 10.43 -0.29
C TYR A 175 20.74 10.96 -1.53
N ALA A 176 20.67 12.27 -1.72
CA ALA A 176 20.09 12.88 -2.91
C ALA A 176 21.14 12.94 -4.03
N SER A 177 21.04 12.04 -5.00
CA SER A 177 21.45 12.18 -6.41
C SER A 177 21.26 10.85 -7.13
#